data_AF-X1TH33-F1
#
_entry.id   AF-X1TH33-F1
#
_cell.length_a   1.000
_cell.length_b   1.000
_cell.length_c   1.000
_cell.angle_alpha   90.00
_cell.angle_beta   90.00
_cell.angle_gamma   90.00
#
_symmetry.space_group_name_H-M   'P 1'
#
loop_
_entity.id
_entity.type
_entity.pdbx_description
1 polymer ?
#
loop_
_entity_poly.entity_id
_entity_poly.type
_entity_poly.pdbx_seq_one_letter_code
_entity_poly.pdbx_strand_id
1 'polypeptide(L)'
;LCLMRGAESGIPTVLIPMPLAGATAPITLGGTVVQHTAENLSGVVISQLTNRGAPIIWGASPVAFDMHWGTTPLAAIETTMMNMACSQVGKYLGMPTELTVSSDAKCPDSQAGPEMGMGIILSSLSGANLISGIGLLNFEKAQSLERLVIDSETCGMARRLVQGITPRGERLAEDLFTDGLYEGKHFLLSPTTMKWFREEFFYPGPVISREDDQTWMEKGATTAEQRAKEEVKRILMTHVRLYSG
;
A
#
# COMPACT_ATOMS: atom_id res chain seq x y z
N LEU A 1 -13.01 1.44 -26.77
CA LEU A 1 -13.83 2.68 -26.78
C LEU A 1 -13.52 3.59 -25.59
N CYS A 2 -13.56 3.10 -24.34
CA CYS A 2 -13.29 3.95 -23.16
C CYS A 2 -11.87 4.53 -23.13
N LEU A 3 -10.84 3.72 -23.44
CA LEU A 3 -9.45 4.20 -23.55
C LEU A 3 -9.31 5.37 -24.54
N MET A 4 -9.88 5.23 -25.73
CA MET A 4 -9.83 6.26 -26.77
C MET A 4 -10.56 7.53 -26.34
N ARG A 5 -11.77 7.40 -25.76
CA ARG A 5 -12.52 8.55 -25.25
C ARG A 5 -11.81 9.26 -24.09
N GLY A 6 -11.16 8.50 -23.21
CA GLY A 6 -10.32 9.04 -22.14
C GLY A 6 -9.16 9.86 -22.72
N ALA A 7 -8.49 9.32 -23.74
CA ALA A 7 -7.43 10.01 -24.45
C ALA A 7 -7.91 11.30 -25.16
N GLU A 8 -9.03 11.25 -25.88
CA GLU A 8 -9.66 12.42 -26.52
C GLU A 8 -10.02 13.52 -25.51
N SER A 9 -10.47 13.12 -24.32
CA SER A 9 -10.91 14.04 -23.26
C SER A 9 -9.78 14.50 -22.33
N GLY A 10 -8.55 14.00 -22.53
CA GLY A 10 -7.41 14.29 -21.65
C GLY A 10 -7.55 13.71 -20.23
N ILE A 11 -8.41 12.71 -20.02
CA ILE A 11 -8.61 12.04 -18.73
C ILE A 11 -7.53 10.97 -18.55
N PRO A 12 -6.72 11.01 -17.48
CA PRO A 12 -5.73 9.98 -17.20
C PRO A 12 -6.36 8.59 -17.14
N THR A 13 -5.82 7.65 -17.92
CA THR A 13 -6.29 6.26 -17.94
C THR A 13 -5.21 5.34 -17.40
N VAL A 14 -5.57 4.45 -16.46
CA VAL A 14 -4.70 3.38 -15.99
C VAL A 14 -4.90 2.16 -16.90
N LEU A 15 -3.82 1.62 -17.46
CA LEU A 15 -3.86 0.38 -18.21
C LEU A 15 -3.52 -0.79 -17.29
N ILE A 16 -4.48 -1.67 -17.05
CA ILE A 16 -4.31 -2.80 -16.11
C ILE A 16 -4.62 -4.11 -16.83
N PRO A 17 -3.67 -4.66 -17.61
CA PRO A 17 -3.76 -6.04 -18.07
C PRO A 17 -3.60 -7.00 -16.89
N MET A 18 -4.38 -8.09 -16.91
CA MET A 18 -4.42 -9.06 -15.81
C MET A 18 -4.13 -10.49 -16.32
N PRO A 19 -2.91 -10.74 -16.86
CA PRO A 19 -2.53 -12.08 -17.25
C PRO A 19 -2.42 -12.99 -16.01
N LEU A 20 -2.96 -14.21 -16.13
CA LEU A 20 -2.97 -15.21 -15.07
C LEU A 20 -1.85 -16.22 -15.33
N ALA A 21 -0.78 -16.17 -14.54
CA ALA A 21 0.38 -17.03 -14.69
C ALA A 21 -0.02 -18.50 -14.52
N GLY A 22 0.16 -19.29 -15.58
CA GLY A 22 -0.23 -20.70 -15.64
C GLY A 22 -1.62 -20.96 -16.25
N ALA A 23 -2.41 -19.91 -16.51
CA ALA A 23 -3.72 -20.01 -17.14
C ALA A 23 -3.80 -19.21 -18.46
N THR A 24 -3.93 -17.88 -18.38
CA THR A 24 -3.99 -17.00 -19.56
C THR A 24 -2.62 -16.42 -19.95
N ALA A 25 -1.58 -16.79 -19.22
CA ALA A 25 -0.18 -16.46 -19.48
C ALA A 25 0.75 -17.63 -19.10
N PRO A 26 2.02 -17.64 -19.55
CA PRO A 26 2.98 -18.65 -19.13
C PRO A 26 3.07 -18.79 -17.61
N ILE A 27 3.33 -19.99 -17.09
CA ILE A 27 3.48 -20.20 -15.64
C ILE A 27 4.75 -19.55 -15.08
N THR A 28 5.75 -19.31 -15.94
CA THR A 28 6.99 -18.65 -15.55
C THR A 28 6.72 -17.17 -15.29
N LEU A 29 7.07 -16.68 -14.09
CA LEU A 29 6.84 -15.28 -13.69
C LEU A 29 7.41 -14.28 -14.71
N GLY A 30 8.63 -14.52 -15.20
CA GLY A 30 9.24 -13.67 -16.23
C GLY A 30 8.47 -13.65 -17.56
N GLY A 31 7.93 -14.80 -17.98
CA GLY A 31 7.08 -14.89 -19.17
C GLY A 31 5.78 -14.10 -19.02
N THR A 32 5.15 -14.16 -17.84
CA THR A 32 3.97 -13.35 -17.50
C THR A 32 4.29 -11.86 -17.52
N VAL A 33 5.42 -11.43 -16.96
CA VAL A 33 5.86 -10.02 -16.99
C VAL A 33 6.09 -9.54 -18.42
N VAL A 34 6.68 -10.37 -19.30
CA VAL A 34 6.86 -10.04 -20.72
C VAL A 34 5.50 -9.88 -21.42
N GLN A 35 4.57 -10.82 -21.20
CA GLN A 35 3.22 -10.73 -21.77
C GLN A 35 2.48 -9.48 -21.27
N HIS A 36 2.47 -9.25 -19.95
CA HIS A 36 1.90 -8.06 -19.34
C HIS A 36 2.45 -6.76 -19.95
N THR A 37 3.78 -6.71 -20.16
CA THR A 37 4.45 -5.56 -20.77
C THR A 37 3.97 -5.33 -22.20
N ALA A 38 3.84 -6.39 -23.00
CA ALA A 38 3.33 -6.29 -24.37
C ALA A 38 1.88 -5.79 -24.41
N GLU A 39 1.02 -6.31 -23.53
CA GLU A 39 -0.38 -5.89 -23.39
C GLU A 39 -0.47 -4.40 -23.00
N ASN A 40 0.31 -3.96 -22.00
CA ASN A 40 0.38 -2.56 -21.59
C ASN A 40 0.85 -1.64 -22.73
N LEU A 41 1.95 -1.98 -23.41
CA LEU A 41 2.47 -1.20 -24.54
C LEU A 41 1.47 -1.08 -25.68
N SER A 42 0.67 -2.12 -25.93
CA SER A 42 -0.40 -2.04 -26.93
C SER A 42 -1.43 -0.96 -26.58
N GLY A 43 -1.84 -0.88 -25.31
CA GLY A 43 -2.74 0.17 -24.82
C GLY A 43 -2.12 1.57 -24.90
N VAL A 44 -0.81 1.69 -24.62
CA VAL A 44 -0.08 2.95 -24.76
C VAL A 44 -0.11 3.42 -26.20
N VAL A 45 0.19 2.54 -27.16
CA VAL A 45 0.16 2.87 -28.60
C VAL A 45 -1.25 3.31 -29.02
N ILE A 46 -2.30 2.56 -28.62
CA ILE A 46 -3.68 2.93 -28.94
C ILE A 46 -4.03 4.32 -28.39
N SER A 47 -3.68 4.61 -27.13
CA SER A 47 -3.93 5.90 -26.50
C SER A 47 -3.21 7.05 -27.22
N GLN A 48 -1.91 6.88 -27.49
CA GLN A 48 -1.09 7.92 -28.14
C GLN A 48 -1.43 8.14 -29.61
N LEU A 49 -1.93 7.11 -30.32
CA LEU A 49 -2.47 7.25 -31.67
C LEU A 49 -3.83 7.95 -31.67
N THR A 50 -4.61 7.84 -30.59
CA THR A 50 -5.89 8.53 -30.46
C THR A 50 -5.70 10.01 -30.18
N ASN A 51 -4.85 10.34 -29.20
CA ASN A 51 -4.49 11.72 -28.88
C ASN A 51 -3.06 11.77 -28.36
N ARG A 52 -2.17 12.43 -29.11
CA ARG A 52 -0.74 12.53 -28.77
C ARG A 52 -0.59 13.29 -27.44
N GLY A 53 0.13 12.69 -26.50
CA GLY A 53 0.34 13.26 -25.17
C GLY A 53 -0.81 12.99 -24.20
N ALA A 54 -1.78 12.15 -24.58
CA ALA A 54 -2.83 11.72 -23.66
C ALA A 54 -2.22 11.12 -22.38
N PRO A 55 -2.67 11.54 -21.19
CA PRO A 55 -2.13 11.05 -19.92
C PRO A 55 -2.49 9.58 -19.71
N ILE A 56 -1.48 8.78 -19.35
CA ILE A 56 -1.65 7.34 -19.15
C ILE A 56 -0.76 6.86 -18.01
N ILE A 57 -1.27 5.86 -17.27
CA ILE A 57 -0.59 5.27 -16.12
C ILE A 57 -0.38 3.78 -16.42
N TRP A 58 0.86 3.32 -16.19
CA TRP A 58 1.26 1.93 -16.31
C TRP A 58 0.76 1.14 -15.11
N GLY A 59 -0.38 0.45 -15.26
CA GLY A 59 -0.93 -0.41 -14.21
C GLY A 59 -0.32 -1.79 -14.26
N ALA A 60 -0.13 -2.37 -13.09
CA ALA A 60 0.42 -3.71 -12.90
C ALA A 60 -0.52 -4.57 -12.05
N SER A 61 -1.13 -5.57 -12.69
CA SER A 61 -1.90 -6.61 -12.02
C SER A 61 -1.76 -8.03 -12.63
N PRO A 62 -0.55 -8.52 -12.99
CA PRO A 62 -0.36 -9.95 -13.23
C PRO A 62 -0.63 -10.77 -11.96
N VAL A 63 -1.31 -11.91 -12.08
CA VAL A 63 -1.72 -12.72 -10.91
C VAL A 63 -1.27 -14.17 -11.07
N ALA A 64 -0.79 -14.79 -10.01
CA ALA A 64 -0.54 -16.23 -9.98
C ALA A 64 -1.89 -17.00 -9.96
N PHE A 65 -2.03 -18.03 -10.79
CA PHE A 65 -3.21 -18.89 -10.77
C PHE A 65 -2.99 -20.08 -9.84
N ASP A 66 -3.85 -20.26 -8.84
CA ASP A 66 -3.81 -21.41 -7.94
C ASP A 66 -4.43 -22.62 -8.63
N MET A 67 -3.59 -23.59 -9.00
CA MET A 67 -4.01 -24.80 -9.72
C MET A 67 -4.84 -25.76 -8.86
N HIS A 68 -4.68 -25.72 -7.54
CA HIS A 68 -5.37 -26.65 -6.64
C HIS A 68 -6.82 -26.21 -6.41
N TRP A 69 -7.03 -24.92 -6.16
CA TRP A 69 -8.35 -24.35 -5.91
C TRP A 69 -9.00 -23.73 -7.15
N GLY A 70 -8.26 -23.53 -8.23
CA GLY A 70 -8.75 -22.82 -9.42
C GLY A 70 -9.05 -21.35 -9.15
N THR A 71 -8.31 -20.73 -8.22
CA THR A 71 -8.50 -19.34 -7.79
C THR A 71 -7.35 -18.45 -8.26
N THR A 72 -7.48 -17.14 -8.01
CA THR A 72 -6.49 -16.11 -8.38
C THR A 72 -5.99 -15.40 -7.13
N PRO A 73 -5.07 -15.98 -6.34
CA PRO A 73 -4.54 -15.34 -5.14
C PRO A 73 -3.84 -14.01 -5.47
N LEU A 74 -4.50 -12.91 -5.09
CA LEU A 74 -4.00 -11.56 -5.34
C LEU A 74 -2.93 -11.16 -4.33
N ALA A 75 -2.96 -11.77 -3.15
CA ALA A 75 -1.99 -11.54 -2.10
C ALA A 75 -0.80 -12.50 -2.12
N ALA A 76 -0.75 -13.46 -3.06
CA ALA A 76 0.37 -14.37 -3.20
C ALA A 76 1.69 -13.62 -3.41
N ILE A 77 2.78 -14.16 -2.88
CA ILE A 77 4.08 -13.51 -2.97
C ILE A 77 4.55 -13.43 -4.43
N GLU A 78 4.27 -14.44 -5.25
CA GLU A 78 4.55 -14.46 -6.68
C GLU A 78 3.79 -13.36 -7.43
N THR A 79 2.51 -13.14 -7.09
CA THR A 79 1.70 -12.02 -7.61
C THR A 79 2.38 -10.68 -7.28
N THR A 80 2.77 -10.48 -6.01
CA THR A 80 3.45 -9.25 -5.58
C THR A 80 4.80 -9.05 -6.28
N MET A 81 5.59 -10.12 -6.45
CA MET A 81 6.85 -10.08 -7.20
C MET A 81 6.65 -9.66 -8.65
N MET A 82 5.63 -10.21 -9.33
CA MET A 82 5.30 -9.82 -10.70
C MET A 82 4.82 -8.37 -10.79
N ASN A 83 4.01 -7.90 -9.85
CA ASN A 83 3.56 -6.50 -9.77
C ASN A 83 4.76 -5.55 -9.64
N MET A 84 5.70 -5.84 -8.72
CA MET A 84 6.92 -5.05 -8.55
C MET A 84 7.80 -5.05 -9.79
N ALA A 85 7.97 -6.21 -10.46
CA ALA A 85 8.73 -6.30 -11.70
C ALA A 85 8.08 -5.46 -12.82
N CYS A 86 6.75 -5.54 -12.96
CA CYS A 86 6.01 -4.73 -13.93
C CYS A 86 6.11 -3.23 -13.63
N SER A 87 6.10 -2.82 -12.36
CA SER A 87 6.37 -1.43 -11.96
C SER A 87 7.76 -0.97 -12.38
N GLN A 88 8.78 -1.80 -12.17
CA GLN A 88 10.15 -1.47 -12.60
C GLN A 88 10.25 -1.28 -14.12
N VAL A 89 9.52 -2.09 -14.91
CA VAL A 89 9.41 -1.90 -16.37
C VAL A 89 8.76 -0.56 -16.71
N GLY A 90 7.61 -0.24 -16.10
CA GLY A 90 6.93 1.04 -16.33
C GLY A 90 7.80 2.25 -15.98
N LYS A 91 8.57 2.16 -14.89
CA LYS A 91 9.54 3.19 -14.50
C LYS A 91 10.70 3.32 -15.47
N TYR A 92 11.24 2.20 -15.95
CA TYR A 92 12.29 2.21 -16.96
C TYR A 92 11.83 2.93 -18.25
N LEU A 93 10.54 2.82 -18.59
CA LEU A 93 9.92 3.53 -19.72
C LEU A 93 9.55 4.99 -19.40
N GLY A 94 9.86 5.49 -18.20
CA GLY A 94 9.58 6.87 -17.80
C GLY A 94 8.10 7.15 -17.52
N MET A 95 7.30 6.12 -17.23
CA MET A 95 5.86 6.23 -17.01
C MET A 95 5.50 6.24 -15.52
N PRO A 96 4.42 6.95 -15.11
CA PRO A 96 3.85 6.76 -13.79
C PRO A 96 3.27 5.35 -13.68
N THR A 97 3.44 4.73 -12.51
CA THR A 97 3.08 3.33 -12.26
C THR A 97 1.99 3.19 -11.21
N GLU A 98 1.12 2.22 -11.41
CA GLU A 98 0.08 1.81 -10.48
C GLU A 98 0.24 0.31 -10.16
N LEU A 99 0.03 -0.06 -8.90
CA LEU A 99 0.01 -1.44 -8.44
C LEU A 99 -1.27 -1.67 -7.65
N THR A 100 -1.93 -2.79 -7.92
CA THR A 100 -3.09 -3.24 -7.13
C THR A 100 -2.63 -4.11 -5.97
N VAL A 101 -3.20 -3.86 -4.79
CA VAL A 101 -3.10 -4.74 -3.62
C VAL A 101 -4.50 -5.20 -3.20
N SER A 102 -4.61 -6.43 -2.71
CA SER A 102 -5.84 -6.98 -2.16
C SER A 102 -5.50 -8.09 -1.17
N SER A 103 -6.46 -8.45 -0.33
CA SER A 103 -6.41 -9.68 0.45
C SER A 103 -7.40 -10.71 -0.10
N ASP A 104 -7.00 -11.98 0.01
CA ASP A 104 -7.80 -13.15 -0.37
C ASP A 104 -8.67 -13.66 0.80
N ALA A 105 -8.48 -13.06 1.99
CA ALA A 105 -9.24 -13.32 3.20
C ALA A 105 -10.71 -12.88 3.07
N LYS A 106 -11.62 -13.56 3.79
CA LYS A 106 -13.07 -13.32 3.67
C LYS A 106 -13.56 -12.25 4.65
N CYS A 107 -12.73 -11.91 5.64
CA CYS A 107 -12.97 -10.91 6.65
C CYS A 107 -11.65 -10.24 7.08
N PRO A 108 -11.69 -9.15 7.85
CA PRO A 108 -10.50 -8.43 8.35
C PRO A 108 -9.76 -9.19 9.47
N ASP A 109 -9.38 -10.44 9.23
CA ASP A 109 -8.76 -11.32 10.20
C ASP A 109 -7.22 -11.31 10.14
N SER A 110 -6.61 -12.30 10.79
CA SER A 110 -5.16 -12.48 10.81
C SER A 110 -4.56 -12.90 9.47
N GLN A 111 -5.35 -13.36 8.49
CA GLN A 111 -4.89 -13.58 7.11
C GLN A 111 -4.81 -12.24 6.37
N ALA A 112 -5.83 -11.38 6.51
CA ALA A 112 -5.86 -10.08 5.83
C ALA A 112 -4.71 -9.15 6.26
N GLY A 113 -4.26 -9.27 7.52
CA GLY A 113 -3.14 -8.52 8.09
C GLY A 113 -1.85 -8.59 7.25
N PRO A 114 -1.17 -9.74 7.19
CA PRO A 114 0.09 -9.91 6.46
C PRO A 114 -0.08 -9.73 4.95
N GLU A 115 -1.20 -10.17 4.37
CA GLU A 115 -1.46 -10.05 2.93
C GLU A 115 -1.44 -8.58 2.47
N MET A 116 -2.28 -7.74 3.07
CA MET A 116 -2.30 -6.31 2.76
C MET A 116 -1.05 -5.60 3.27
N GLY A 117 -0.56 -5.96 4.46
CA GLY A 117 0.63 -5.36 5.06
C GLY A 117 1.85 -5.47 4.16
N MET A 118 2.11 -6.68 3.66
CA MET A 118 3.19 -6.95 2.72
C MET A 118 2.95 -6.26 1.37
N GLY A 119 1.74 -6.36 0.82
CA GLY A 119 1.38 -5.72 -0.44
C GLY A 119 1.62 -4.21 -0.42
N ILE A 120 1.10 -3.50 0.58
CA ILE A 120 1.24 -2.04 0.71
C ILE A 120 2.71 -1.64 0.89
N ILE A 121 3.45 -2.34 1.75
CA ILE A 121 4.85 -2.01 2.04
C ILE A 121 5.75 -2.28 0.84
N LEU A 122 5.63 -3.45 0.21
CA LEU A 122 6.45 -3.81 -0.96
C LEU A 122 6.11 -2.93 -2.17
N SER A 123 4.83 -2.62 -2.40
CA SER A 123 4.43 -1.69 -3.46
C SER A 123 5.00 -0.30 -3.23
N SER A 124 4.98 0.19 -1.98
CA SER A 124 5.56 1.49 -1.62
C SER A 124 7.08 1.51 -1.80
N LEU A 125 7.79 0.45 -1.40
CA LEU A 125 9.25 0.33 -1.57
C LEU A 125 9.68 0.11 -3.03
N SER A 126 8.83 -0.50 -3.86
CA SER A 126 9.03 -0.54 -5.31
C SER A 126 8.92 0.86 -5.94
N GLY A 127 8.38 1.83 -5.20
CA GLY A 127 8.18 3.23 -5.55
C GLY A 127 7.03 3.44 -6.53
N ALA A 128 5.96 2.65 -6.41
CA ALA A 128 4.71 2.87 -7.15
C ALA A 128 4.22 4.31 -6.99
N ASN A 129 3.68 4.91 -8.07
CA ASN A 129 3.10 6.26 -8.00
C ASN A 129 1.67 6.25 -7.46
N LEU A 130 0.96 5.13 -7.67
CA LEU A 130 -0.39 4.88 -7.18
C LEU A 130 -0.47 3.45 -6.66
N ILE A 131 -1.13 3.26 -5.52
CA ILE A 131 -1.46 1.93 -4.99
C ILE A 131 -2.98 1.89 -4.86
N SER A 132 -3.62 0.91 -5.48
CA SER A 132 -5.07 0.72 -5.44
C SER A 132 -5.45 -0.51 -4.63
N GLY A 133 -6.74 -0.63 -4.29
CA GLY A 133 -7.30 -1.80 -3.60
C GLY A 133 -7.19 -1.82 -2.07
N ILE A 134 -6.94 -0.65 -1.47
CA ILE A 134 -7.01 -0.45 -0.02
C ILE A 134 -8.42 -0.80 0.49
N GLY A 135 -8.51 -1.70 1.46
CA GLY A 135 -9.78 -2.20 2.01
C GLY A 135 -10.39 -3.40 1.28
N LEU A 136 -9.79 -3.88 0.19
CA LEU A 136 -10.32 -5.00 -0.58
C LEU A 136 -10.04 -6.35 0.10
N LEU A 137 -11.05 -7.21 0.03
CA LEU A 137 -11.10 -8.55 0.60
C LEU A 137 -11.68 -9.53 -0.43
N ASN A 138 -11.51 -10.81 -0.14
CA ASN A 138 -12.11 -11.93 -0.87
C ASN A 138 -11.79 -11.90 -2.36
N PHE A 139 -10.52 -11.79 -2.72
CA PHE A 139 -10.07 -11.72 -4.12
C PHE A 139 -10.72 -10.55 -4.86
N GLU A 140 -10.67 -9.35 -4.25
CA GLU A 140 -11.32 -8.11 -4.75
C GLU A 140 -12.86 -8.16 -4.87
N LYS A 141 -13.51 -9.22 -4.39
CA LYS A 141 -14.99 -9.34 -4.47
C LYS A 141 -15.72 -8.55 -3.38
N ALA A 142 -15.01 -8.07 -2.36
CA ALA A 142 -15.60 -7.34 -1.24
C ALA A 142 -14.75 -6.13 -0.84
N GLN A 143 -15.40 -5.07 -0.39
CA GLN A 143 -14.78 -3.90 0.24
C GLN A 143 -15.28 -3.82 1.68
N SER A 144 -14.37 -3.75 2.66
CA SER A 144 -14.72 -3.55 4.06
C SER A 144 -14.26 -2.17 4.52
N LEU A 145 -15.14 -1.43 5.19
CA LEU A 145 -14.80 -0.14 5.80
C LEU A 145 -13.83 -0.31 6.97
N GLU A 146 -14.02 -1.37 7.76
CA GLU A 146 -13.12 -1.73 8.86
C GLU A 146 -11.73 -2.05 8.33
N ARG A 147 -11.64 -2.85 7.26
CA ARG A 147 -10.37 -3.13 6.59
C ARG A 147 -9.75 -1.87 6.01
N LEU A 148 -10.53 -1.02 5.36
CA LEU A 148 -10.06 0.26 4.81
C LEU A 148 -9.42 1.15 5.88
N VAL A 149 -10.01 1.22 7.08
CA VAL A 149 -9.41 1.97 8.20
C VAL A 149 -8.12 1.30 8.70
N ILE A 150 -8.10 -0.03 8.83
CA ILE A 150 -6.87 -0.77 9.21
C ILE A 150 -5.75 -0.56 8.16
N ASP A 151 -6.08 -0.62 6.87
CA ASP A 151 -5.12 -0.41 5.79
C ASP A 151 -4.66 1.05 5.73
N SER A 152 -5.50 2.01 6.11
CA SER A 152 -5.09 3.42 6.23
C SER A 152 -3.94 3.59 7.23
N GLU A 153 -3.95 2.85 8.35
CA GLU A 153 -2.82 2.83 9.31
C GLU A 153 -1.56 2.26 8.66
N THR A 154 -1.71 1.17 7.90
CA THR A 154 -0.60 0.54 7.16
C THR A 154 -0.03 1.49 6.09
N CYS A 155 -0.89 2.23 5.38
CA CYS A 155 -0.48 3.29 4.46
C CYS A 155 0.30 4.40 5.18
N GLY A 156 -0.13 4.80 6.39
CA GLY A 156 0.62 5.74 7.23
C GLY A 156 2.02 5.23 7.58
N MET A 157 2.11 3.96 7.98
CA MET A 157 3.39 3.29 8.25
C MET A 157 4.28 3.20 7.00
N ALA A 158 3.71 2.85 5.85
CA ALA A 158 4.42 2.80 4.58
C ALA A 158 4.94 4.18 4.17
N ARG A 159 4.13 5.24 4.34
CA ARG A 159 4.55 6.63 4.10
C ARG A 159 5.70 7.05 5.00
N ARG A 160 5.71 6.66 6.27
CA ARG A 160 6.86 6.89 7.17
C ARG A 160 8.08 6.09 6.72
N LEU A 161 7.88 4.83 6.31
CA LEU A 161 8.96 3.95 5.88
C LEU A 161 9.71 4.50 4.66
N VAL A 162 8.99 4.98 3.64
CA VAL A 162 9.61 5.53 2.42
C VAL A 162 10.38 6.84 2.65
N GLN A 163 10.14 7.55 3.77
CA GLN A 163 10.97 8.70 4.17
C GLN A 163 12.36 8.28 4.65
N GLY A 164 12.57 7.01 4.98
CA GLY A 164 13.85 6.47 5.42
C GLY A 164 14.28 6.99 6.80
N ILE A 165 15.59 6.95 7.04
CA ILE A 165 16.21 7.49 8.25
C ILE A 165 16.73 8.89 7.92
N THR A 166 16.16 9.90 8.55
CA THR A 166 16.59 11.29 8.37
C THR A 166 17.80 11.57 9.27
N PRO A 167 18.97 11.97 8.72
CA PRO A 167 20.06 12.47 9.54
C PRO A 167 19.62 13.76 10.24
N ARG A 168 19.70 13.81 11.57
CA ARG A 168 19.35 14.99 12.38
C ARG A 168 20.54 15.44 13.20
N GLY A 169 20.76 16.76 13.24
CA GLY A 169 21.90 17.37 13.92
C GLY A 169 23.14 17.46 13.04
N GLU A 170 24.20 18.11 13.56
CA GLU A 170 25.50 18.17 12.88
C GLU A 170 26.29 16.87 13.10
N ARG A 171 26.15 16.25 14.27
CA ARG A 171 26.69 14.92 14.57
C ARG A 171 25.54 13.97 14.88
N LEU A 172 25.64 12.75 14.38
CA LEU A 172 24.67 11.71 14.71
C LEU A 172 24.88 11.26 16.15
N ALA A 173 23.77 11.12 16.88
CA ALA A 173 23.72 10.65 18.25
C ALA A 173 24.61 11.47 19.22
N GLU A 174 24.58 12.79 19.11
CA GLU A 174 25.29 13.74 20.01
C GLU A 174 25.10 13.39 21.49
N ASP A 175 23.87 13.05 21.89
CA ASP A 175 23.54 12.67 23.26
C ASP A 175 24.40 11.52 23.79
N LEU A 176 24.79 10.53 22.95
CA LEU A 176 25.59 9.39 23.40
C LEU A 176 26.91 9.81 24.02
N PHE A 177 27.50 10.89 23.51
CA PHE A 177 28.84 11.33 23.90
C PHE A 177 28.80 12.49 24.90
N THR A 178 27.62 12.84 25.42
CA THR A 178 27.49 13.86 26.47
C THR A 178 27.70 13.27 27.87
N ASP A 179 28.34 14.06 28.73
CA ASP A 179 28.59 13.68 30.11
C ASP A 179 27.27 13.41 30.85
N GLY A 180 27.12 12.21 31.40
CA GLY A 180 26.03 11.85 32.32
C GLY A 180 25.07 10.77 31.84
N LEU A 181 25.09 10.33 30.58
CA LEU A 181 24.28 9.18 30.12
C LEU A 181 24.86 7.81 30.52
N TYR A 182 26.18 7.73 30.77
CA TYR A 182 26.89 6.48 31.06
C TYR A 182 26.68 5.90 32.48
N GLU A 183 25.96 6.60 33.38
CA GLU A 183 25.69 6.13 34.76
C GLU A 183 24.21 5.75 34.97
N GLY A 184 23.69 4.79 34.21
CA GLY A 184 22.33 4.26 34.40
C GLY A 184 21.19 5.25 34.10
N LYS A 185 21.49 6.38 33.45
CA LYS A 185 20.48 7.33 32.97
C LYS A 185 19.92 6.88 31.63
N HIS A 186 18.65 7.19 31.38
CA HIS A 186 17.96 6.88 30.14
C HIS A 186 17.78 8.12 29.26
N PHE A 187 17.61 7.93 27.95
CA PHE A 187 17.43 9.03 26.98
C PHE A 187 16.07 9.75 27.10
N LEU A 188 15.11 9.25 27.90
CA LEU A 188 13.75 9.81 27.98
C LEU A 188 13.72 11.32 28.29
N LEU A 189 14.67 11.81 29.10
CA LEU A 189 14.74 13.22 29.51
C LEU A 189 15.80 14.02 28.72
N SER A 190 16.41 13.42 27.70
CA SER A 190 17.42 14.11 26.90
C SER A 190 16.79 15.23 26.06
N PRO A 191 17.49 16.36 25.87
CA PRO A 191 17.02 17.45 25.01
C PRO A 191 16.70 16.98 23.59
N THR A 192 17.50 16.08 23.02
CA THR A 192 17.31 15.55 21.66
C THR A 192 16.06 14.67 21.57
N THR A 193 15.80 13.81 22.58
CA THR A 193 14.55 13.04 22.63
C THR A 193 13.35 13.98 22.70
N MET A 194 13.36 14.95 23.61
CA MET A 194 12.26 15.93 23.75
C MET A 194 12.03 16.76 22.50
N LYS A 195 13.10 17.06 21.75
CA LYS A 195 13.04 17.80 20.49
C LYS A 195 12.43 16.98 19.36
N TRP A 196 12.82 15.71 19.20
CA TRP A 196 12.57 14.96 17.97
C TRP A 196 11.54 13.82 18.08
N PHE A 197 11.13 13.37 19.27
CA PHE A 197 10.31 12.16 19.42
C PHE A 197 8.99 12.17 18.62
N ARG A 198 8.40 13.35 18.40
CA ARG A 198 7.17 13.52 17.60
C ARG A 198 7.41 13.49 16.09
N GLU A 199 8.63 13.84 15.66
CA GLU A 199 9.01 13.87 14.25
C GLU A 199 9.67 12.57 13.80
N GLU A 200 10.36 11.87 14.70
CA GLU A 200 11.03 10.60 14.39
C GLU A 200 10.05 9.45 14.21
N PHE A 201 9.07 9.34 15.09
CA PHE A 201 8.16 8.20 15.14
C PHE A 201 6.85 8.47 14.44
N PHE A 202 6.34 7.43 13.78
CA PHE A 202 4.95 7.38 13.35
C PHE A 202 4.07 6.89 14.51
N TYR A 203 3.07 7.70 14.83
CA TYR A 203 2.04 7.40 15.82
C TYR A 203 0.78 6.97 15.06
N PRO A 204 0.45 5.67 15.06
CA PRO A 204 -0.76 5.20 14.41
C PRO A 204 -1.99 5.72 15.16
N GLY A 205 -3.12 5.72 14.47
CA GLY A 205 -4.43 6.05 15.04
C GLY A 205 -4.96 4.96 15.97
N PRO A 206 -6.23 5.10 16.42
CA PRO A 206 -6.81 4.31 17.49
C PRO A 206 -6.95 2.81 17.17
N VAL A 207 -6.80 2.41 15.91
CA VAL A 207 -6.94 1.02 15.49
C VAL A 207 -5.73 0.18 15.88
N ILE A 208 -4.53 0.75 15.91
CA ILE A 208 -3.31 0.06 16.33
C ILE A 208 -3.07 0.32 17.81
N SER A 209 -3.33 -0.70 18.66
CA SER A 209 -3.01 -0.59 20.08
C SER A 209 -1.52 -0.84 20.31
N ARG A 210 -0.90 0.04 21.09
CA ARG A 210 0.43 -0.11 21.69
C ARG A 210 0.37 -0.01 23.22
N GLU A 211 -0.83 -0.25 23.76
CA GLU A 211 -1.10 -0.23 25.20
C GLU A 211 -0.46 -1.46 25.86
N ASP A 212 -0.15 -1.35 27.15
CA ASP A 212 0.20 -2.52 27.95
C ASP A 212 -1.03 -3.40 28.24
N ASP A 213 -0.78 -4.62 28.70
CA ASP A 213 -1.82 -5.61 28.93
C ASP A 213 -2.89 -5.13 29.92
N GLN A 214 -2.48 -4.45 30.99
CA GLN A 214 -3.41 -3.95 32.00
C GLN A 214 -4.36 -2.91 31.41
N THR A 215 -3.83 -1.91 30.71
CA THR A 215 -4.63 -0.84 30.09
C THR A 215 -5.58 -1.41 29.04
N TRP A 216 -5.10 -2.35 28.22
CA TRP A 216 -5.92 -2.99 27.19
C TRP A 216 -7.09 -3.79 27.78
N MET A 217 -6.83 -4.53 28.87
CA MET A 217 -7.87 -5.28 29.59
C MET A 217 -8.90 -4.35 30.23
N GLU A 218 -8.48 -3.25 30.87
CA GLU A 218 -9.37 -2.25 31.46
C GLU A 218 -10.26 -1.57 30.40
N LYS A 219 -9.77 -1.42 29.17
CA LYS A 219 -10.50 -0.90 28.01
C LYS A 219 -11.37 -1.94 27.28
N GLY A 220 -11.52 -3.13 27.85
CA GLY A 220 -12.43 -4.17 27.34
C GLY A 220 -11.81 -5.15 26.35
N ALA A 221 -10.47 -5.26 26.31
CA ALA A 221 -9.76 -6.30 25.57
C ALA A 221 -10.13 -6.36 24.07
N THR A 222 -10.24 -5.19 23.43
CA THR A 222 -10.75 -5.09 22.06
C THR A 222 -9.77 -5.59 21.00
N THR A 223 -10.28 -6.17 19.92
CA THR A 223 -9.49 -6.50 18.72
C THR A 223 -9.29 -5.28 17.83
N ALA A 224 -8.34 -5.37 16.89
CA ALA A 224 -8.14 -4.31 15.89
C ALA A 224 -9.39 -4.09 15.03
N GLU A 225 -10.09 -5.15 14.64
CA GLU A 225 -11.35 -5.08 13.90
C GLU A 225 -12.44 -4.33 14.68
N GLN A 226 -12.59 -4.62 15.97
CA GLN A 226 -13.56 -3.93 16.83
C GLN A 226 -13.24 -2.43 16.94
N ARG A 227 -11.98 -2.07 17.13
CA ARG A 227 -11.55 -0.66 17.14
C ARG A 227 -11.78 0.02 15.78
N ALA A 228 -11.49 -0.68 14.68
CA ALA A 228 -11.75 -0.18 13.34
C ALA A 228 -13.24 0.08 13.09
N LYS A 229 -14.12 -0.81 13.57
CA LYS A 229 -15.58 -0.62 13.48
C LYS A 229 -16.06 0.64 14.20
N GLU A 230 -15.54 0.91 15.40
CA GLU A 230 -15.87 2.14 16.13
C GLU A 230 -15.30 3.37 15.43
N GLU A 231 -14.09 3.28 14.87
CA GLU A 231 -13.48 4.39 14.13
C GLU A 231 -14.23 4.70 12.83
N VAL A 232 -14.71 3.69 12.09
CA VAL A 232 -15.60 3.86 10.92
C VAL A 232 -16.84 4.65 11.33
N LYS A 233 -17.53 4.24 12.40
CA LYS A 233 -18.71 4.96 12.91
C LYS A 233 -18.38 6.41 13.24
N ARG A 234 -17.27 6.65 13.96
CA ARG A 234 -16.82 7.99 14.34
C ARG A 234 -16.56 8.85 13.12
N ILE A 235 -15.81 8.36 12.13
CA ILE A 235 -15.52 9.08 10.89
C ILE A 235 -16.82 9.42 10.16
N LEU A 236 -17.72 8.46 9.96
CA LEU A 236 -18.99 8.68 9.25
C LEU A 236 -19.90 9.70 9.96
N MET A 237 -19.91 9.73 11.29
CA MET A 237 -20.71 10.70 12.05
C MET A 237 -20.10 12.11 12.09
N THR A 238 -18.77 12.21 12.03
CA THR A 238 -18.06 13.49 12.19
C THR A 238 -17.57 14.08 10.86
N HIS A 239 -17.67 13.35 9.75
CA HIS A 239 -17.23 13.81 8.45
C HIS A 239 -18.08 14.98 7.96
N VAL A 240 -17.43 16.12 7.75
CA VAL A 240 -18.02 17.29 7.11
C VAL A 240 -17.64 17.26 5.64
N ARG A 241 -18.64 17.24 4.74
CA ARG A 241 -18.39 17.37 3.30
C ARG A 241 -17.75 18.74 3.03
N LEU A 242 -16.57 18.74 2.44
CA LEU A 242 -15.88 19.96 2.05
C LEU A 242 -16.51 20.67 0.84
N TYR A 243 -17.47 20.01 0.17
CA TYR A 243 -18.27 20.57 -0.91
C TYR A 243 -19.73 20.17 -0.73
N SER A 244 -20.51 21.04 -0.09
CA SER A 244 -21.97 21.06 -0.18
C SER A 244 -22.37 22.26 -1.05
N GLY A 245 -22.44 22.02 -2.35
CA GLY A 245 -22.95 22.92 -3.38
C GLY A 245 -23.77 22.11 -4.38
#